data_AF-W4GZV8-F1
#
_entry.id   AF-W4GZV8-F1
#
_cell.length_a   1.000
_cell.length_b   1.000
_cell.length_c   1.000
_cell.angle_alpha   90.00
_cell.angle_beta   90.00
_cell.angle_gamma   90.00
#
_symmetry.space_group_name_H-M   'P 1'
#
loop_
_entity.id
_entity.type
_entity.pdbx_description
1 polymer ?
#
loop_
_entity_poly.entity_id
_entity_poly.type
_entity_poly.pdbx_seq_one_letter_code
_entity_poly.pdbx_strand_id
1 'polypeptide(L)'
;MTRSNAKVTFHLPFIHGDKAKSTQTKEEQVNRLNSFWFCEAQRPPSITDKDDRVEAPKASNIYVTENRRLQSLLVRRKPQHRVKPKKVPRPRIVDDLISLEYRYQQSAKVVQRAWRRFSARSFWQRYFLAIKAAVTIQRHVRGILCRKFVRVWYRSRLRFVSKIQAVFRGHLSRRVLQSQLQWEHYNVNVIQRWSRGHFGRRRARAARRHMAAERIQCLWRGVQSRQQSDRLWLGAKATTIQRHMRGFLARKHTQCQSQRCHAAAVAMQRLFRGTLARTRIDAMLRDRETHNRKVVMNVLDAEIAWQTAYIDKLQRRLAKSRLEVTVVELEVELHRLHVQINDMECIYIDMSDQRAKMSPRAITDGWLSEMEMKMATQRRMITAAKLDAIFGHGYTFKQHDAKLTDHRDRLARATFRKHQLVKWRTEEFVDYWTVCIVFYCHSWVQDKVLGRIDVLVYDSTWS
;
A
#
# COMPACT_ATOMS: atom_id res chain seq x y z
N MET A 1 32.01 -13.97 -16.29
CA MET A 1 33.31 -13.82 -16.97
C MET A 1 34.36 -14.06 -15.90
N THR A 2 35.02 -15.20 -15.80
CA THR A 2 36.03 -15.76 -16.72
C THR A 2 35.83 -17.28 -16.87
N ARG A 3 35.77 -17.76 -18.12
CA ARG A 3 35.64 -19.18 -18.46
C ARG A 3 37.02 -19.83 -18.35
N SER A 4 37.26 -20.65 -17.33
CA SER A 4 38.35 -21.62 -17.39
C SER A 4 37.92 -22.73 -18.35
N ASN A 5 38.48 -22.72 -19.55
CA ASN A 5 38.38 -23.83 -20.51
C ASN A 5 39.17 -25.01 -19.93
N ALA A 6 38.55 -25.76 -19.02
CA ALA A 6 39.01 -27.08 -18.68
C ALA A 6 38.82 -27.97 -19.92
N LYS A 7 39.88 -28.14 -20.70
CA LYS A 7 40.01 -29.25 -21.65
C LYS A 7 39.74 -30.53 -20.85
N VAL A 8 38.55 -31.09 -20.99
CA VAL A 8 38.28 -32.46 -20.57
C VAL A 8 38.98 -33.34 -21.60
N THR A 9 40.26 -33.60 -21.36
CA THR A 9 40.97 -34.68 -22.04
C THR A 9 40.31 -35.98 -21.60
N PHE A 10 39.53 -36.59 -22.49
CA PHE A 10 39.15 -37.99 -22.38
C PHE A 10 40.42 -38.82 -22.55
N HIS A 11 41.22 -38.94 -21.50
CA HIS A 11 42.15 -40.04 -21.38
C HIS A 11 41.31 -41.30 -21.16
N LEU A 12 40.82 -41.89 -22.25
CA LEU A 12 40.63 -43.33 -22.27
C LEU A 12 42.04 -43.92 -22.14
N PRO A 13 42.36 -44.64 -21.06
CA PRO A 13 43.60 -45.38 -21.01
C PRO A 13 43.41 -46.62 -21.89
N PHE A 14 43.64 -46.47 -23.20
CA PHE A 14 44.06 -47.59 -24.03
C PHE A 14 45.50 -47.93 -23.62
N ILE A 15 45.65 -48.60 -22.47
CA ILE A 15 46.91 -49.22 -22.05
C ILE A 15 46.69 -50.72 -22.17
N HIS A 16 47.03 -51.25 -23.34
CA HIS A 16 47.43 -52.65 -23.41
C HIS A 16 48.72 -52.79 -22.61
N GLY A 17 48.66 -53.53 -21.49
CA GLY A 17 49.82 -53.99 -20.73
C GLY A 17 50.58 -52.89 -19.98
N ASP A 18 50.35 -52.76 -18.66
CA ASP A 18 51.44 -52.54 -17.68
C ASP A 18 50.97 -52.32 -16.23
N LYS A 19 49.68 -52.09 -15.99
CA LYS A 19 49.16 -51.85 -14.61
C LYS A 19 48.35 -52.99 -13.99
N ALA A 20 48.52 -54.20 -14.51
CA ALA A 20 48.05 -55.44 -13.87
C ALA A 20 49.22 -56.26 -13.30
N LYS A 21 50.31 -55.61 -12.86
CA LYS A 21 51.24 -56.23 -11.92
C LYS A 21 50.55 -56.21 -10.55
N SER A 22 49.77 -57.26 -10.28
CA SER A 22 49.57 -57.75 -8.92
C SER A 22 50.97 -58.03 -8.37
N THR A 23 51.56 -57.05 -7.68
CA THR A 23 52.65 -57.32 -6.75
C THR A 23 52.05 -58.16 -5.65
N GLN A 24 52.14 -59.49 -5.80
CA GLN A 24 51.87 -60.43 -4.72
C GLN A 24 52.78 -60.04 -3.56
N THR A 25 52.20 -59.85 -2.38
CA THR A 25 52.97 -59.60 -1.17
C THR A 25 53.89 -60.81 -0.92
N LYS A 26 55.10 -60.58 -0.37
CA LYS A 26 56.06 -61.67 -0.07
C LYS A 26 55.41 -62.80 0.76
N GLU A 27 54.42 -62.46 1.58
CA GLU A 27 53.63 -63.39 2.38
C GLU A 27 52.75 -64.35 1.55
N GLU A 28 52.16 -63.90 0.44
CA GLU A 28 51.37 -64.75 -0.47
C GLU A 28 52.25 -65.72 -1.27
N GLN A 29 53.50 -65.34 -1.59
CA GLN A 29 54.46 -66.24 -2.22
C GLN A 29 54.95 -67.34 -1.26
N VAL A 30 55.22 -67.00 0.00
CA VAL A 30 55.66 -67.96 1.03
C VAL A 30 54.54 -68.96 1.37
N ASN A 31 53.28 -68.51 1.46
CA ASN A 31 52.14 -69.41 1.71
C ASN A 31 51.86 -70.40 0.56
N ARG A 32 52.23 -70.04 -0.68
CA ARG A 32 52.15 -70.97 -1.83
C ARG A 32 53.27 -72.00 -1.87
N LEU A 33 54.49 -71.62 -1.49
CA LEU A 33 55.60 -72.57 -1.34
C LEU A 33 55.35 -73.57 -0.20
N ASN A 34 54.79 -73.10 0.92
CA ASN A 34 54.45 -73.95 2.06
C ASN A 34 53.27 -74.91 1.76
N SER A 35 52.29 -74.48 0.96
CA SER A 35 51.17 -75.36 0.55
C SER A 35 51.58 -76.42 -0.48
N PHE A 36 52.61 -76.17 -1.29
CA PHE A 36 53.23 -77.21 -2.13
C PHE A 36 53.97 -78.26 -1.29
N TRP A 37 54.74 -77.82 -0.28
CA TRP A 37 55.45 -78.74 0.63
C TRP A 37 54.50 -79.59 1.50
N PHE A 38 53.37 -79.03 1.93
CA PHE A 38 52.38 -79.76 2.73
C PHE A 38 51.65 -80.86 1.93
N CYS A 39 51.49 -80.70 0.61
CA CYS A 39 50.86 -81.71 -0.24
C CYS A 39 51.81 -82.86 -0.60
N GLU A 40 53.12 -82.63 -0.60
CA GLU A 40 54.12 -83.64 -0.92
C GLU A 40 54.47 -84.54 0.30
N ALA A 41 54.33 -84.00 1.52
CA ALA A 41 54.54 -84.74 2.78
C ALA A 41 53.39 -85.71 3.17
N GLN A 42 52.23 -85.66 2.49
CA GLN A 42 51.05 -86.49 2.81
C GLN A 42 50.81 -87.64 1.81
N ARG A 43 51.74 -87.93 0.90
CA ARG A 43 51.62 -89.09 0.00
C ARG A 43 52.00 -90.37 0.77
N PRO A 44 51.09 -91.35 0.95
CA PRO A 44 51.45 -92.63 1.56
C PRO A 44 52.45 -93.38 0.65
N PRO A 45 53.42 -94.14 1.20
CA PRO A 45 54.37 -94.90 0.39
C PRO A 45 53.61 -95.99 -0.38
N SER A 46 53.65 -95.92 -1.70
CA SER A 46 53.10 -96.96 -2.57
C SER A 46 53.99 -98.20 -2.50
N ILE A 47 53.48 -99.22 -1.81
CA ILE A 47 53.95 -100.60 -1.88
C ILE A 47 53.72 -101.11 -3.30
N THR A 48 54.76 -101.09 -4.14
CA THR A 48 55.05 -102.09 -5.20
C THR A 48 56.26 -101.61 -6.01
N ASP A 49 57.46 -101.96 -5.55
CA ASP A 49 58.60 -102.22 -6.42
C ASP A 49 59.35 -103.37 -5.77
N LYS A 50 58.99 -104.60 -6.16
CA LYS A 50 59.81 -105.78 -5.88
C LYS A 50 60.79 -105.92 -7.04
N ASP A 51 62.06 -105.76 -6.69
CA ASP A 51 63.23 -106.19 -7.45
C ASP A 51 63.11 -107.69 -7.81
N ASP A 52 62.87 -108.01 -9.08
CA ASP A 52 63.13 -109.34 -9.62
C ASP A 52 64.44 -109.31 -10.42
N ARG A 53 65.55 -109.47 -9.68
CA ARG A 53 66.84 -109.92 -10.23
C ARG A 53 66.68 -111.35 -10.74
N VAL A 54 66.76 -111.56 -12.05
CA VAL A 54 66.87 -112.90 -12.63
C VAL A 54 68.34 -113.33 -12.62
N GLU A 55 68.67 -114.22 -11.68
CA GLU A 55 69.95 -114.94 -11.59
C GLU A 55 70.10 -115.97 -12.73
N ALA A 56 71.34 -116.14 -13.20
CA ALA A 56 71.75 -117.13 -14.19
C ALA A 56 71.93 -118.55 -13.59
N PRO A 57 71.75 -119.64 -14.35
CA PRO A 57 72.18 -120.97 -13.90
C PRO A 57 73.62 -121.30 -14.32
N LYS A 58 74.41 -121.71 -13.32
CA LYS A 58 75.80 -122.19 -13.37
C LYS A 58 75.91 -123.67 -13.81
N ALA A 59 77.04 -123.96 -14.46
CA ALA A 59 77.88 -125.17 -14.45
C ALA A 59 77.26 -126.59 -14.45
N SER A 60 77.60 -127.36 -15.49
CA SER A 60 77.42 -128.82 -15.58
C SER A 60 78.33 -129.58 -14.61
N ASN A 61 77.74 -130.62 -14.01
CA ASN A 61 78.18 -131.39 -12.86
C ASN A 61 79.47 -132.23 -13.09
N ILE A 62 80.47 -132.06 -12.22
CA ILE A 62 81.83 -132.66 -12.25
C ILE A 62 81.79 -134.21 -12.35
N TYR A 63 80.78 -134.86 -11.77
CA TYR A 63 80.62 -136.32 -11.77
C TYR A 63 80.39 -136.93 -13.17
N VAL A 64 79.85 -136.15 -14.12
CA VAL A 64 79.60 -136.65 -15.49
C VAL A 64 80.90 -136.80 -16.28
N THR A 65 81.88 -135.94 -15.98
CA THR A 65 83.20 -135.96 -16.63
C THR A 65 84.02 -137.17 -16.17
N GLU A 66 83.97 -137.50 -14.87
CA GLU A 66 84.76 -138.61 -14.30
C GLU A 66 84.20 -139.98 -14.70
N ASN A 67 82.87 -140.13 -14.79
CA ASN A 67 82.23 -141.36 -15.25
C ASN A 67 82.59 -141.72 -16.70
N ARG A 68 82.88 -140.73 -17.56
CA ARG A 68 83.37 -140.98 -18.93
C ARG A 68 84.81 -141.45 -18.98
N ARG A 69 85.65 -141.01 -18.04
CA ARG A 69 87.05 -141.43 -17.91
C ARG A 69 87.16 -142.88 -17.40
N LEU A 70 86.29 -143.29 -16.48
CA LEU A 70 86.25 -144.68 -16.00
C LEU A 70 85.83 -145.66 -17.10
N GLN A 71 84.90 -145.27 -17.98
CA GLN A 71 84.49 -146.13 -19.10
C GLN A 71 85.56 -146.29 -20.18
N SER A 72 86.43 -145.30 -20.41
CA SER A 72 87.51 -145.44 -21.40
C SER A 72 88.65 -146.36 -20.94
N LEU A 73 88.80 -146.57 -19.63
CA LEU A 73 89.80 -147.49 -19.05
C LEU A 73 89.36 -148.96 -19.05
N LEU A 74 88.06 -149.25 -19.04
CA LEU A 74 87.53 -150.61 -18.89
C LEU A 74 87.46 -151.42 -20.21
N VAL A 75 87.68 -150.80 -21.38
CA VAL A 75 87.44 -151.47 -22.68
C VAL A 75 88.70 -152.14 -23.27
N ARG A 76 89.87 -152.08 -22.61
CA ARG A 76 91.04 -152.90 -23.00
C ARG A 76 91.02 -154.28 -22.32
N ARG A 77 90.32 -155.24 -22.93
CA ARG A 77 90.64 -156.66 -22.79
C ARG A 77 90.26 -157.44 -24.05
N LYS A 78 91.26 -157.71 -24.90
CA LYS A 78 91.32 -158.90 -25.77
C LYS A 78 91.27 -160.14 -24.85
N PRO A 79 90.69 -161.28 -25.25
CA PRO A 79 91.33 -162.17 -26.23
C PRO A 79 90.28 -163.00 -27.03
N GLN A 80 90.52 -164.04 -27.84
CA GLN A 80 91.64 -164.96 -28.00
C GLN A 80 91.38 -165.78 -29.28
N HIS A 81 92.36 -165.78 -30.17
CA HIS A 81 92.96 -166.94 -30.80
C HIS A 81 92.28 -168.32 -30.56
N ARG A 82 91.81 -168.97 -31.64
CA ARG A 82 91.65 -170.43 -31.68
C ARG A 82 92.37 -170.99 -32.90
N VAL A 83 93.45 -171.72 -32.61
CA VAL A 83 94.11 -172.68 -33.50
C VAL A 83 93.15 -173.85 -33.69
N LYS A 84 93.07 -174.35 -34.93
CA LYS A 84 92.22 -175.48 -35.35
C LYS A 84 92.79 -176.82 -34.84
N PRO A 85 91.98 -177.74 -34.31
CA PRO A 85 92.39 -179.12 -34.04
C PRO A 85 92.29 -180.00 -35.30
N LYS A 86 93.08 -181.09 -35.28
CA LYS A 86 93.15 -182.18 -36.26
C LYS A 86 91.77 -182.75 -36.62
N LYS A 87 91.60 -183.05 -37.92
CA LYS A 87 90.41 -183.64 -38.53
C LYS A 87 90.25 -185.11 -38.11
N VAL A 88 89.11 -185.41 -37.50
CA VAL A 88 88.46 -186.74 -37.48
C VAL A 88 87.25 -186.61 -38.42
N PRO A 89 86.92 -187.59 -39.27
CA PRO A 89 85.91 -187.40 -40.30
C PRO A 89 84.54 -187.23 -39.64
N ARG A 90 83.87 -186.12 -39.96
CA ARG A 90 82.49 -185.81 -39.55
C ARG A 90 81.62 -185.60 -40.80
N PRO A 91 80.35 -186.01 -40.78
CA PRO A 91 79.49 -186.00 -41.96
C PRO A 91 79.11 -184.59 -42.43
N ARG A 92 79.01 -184.43 -43.75
CA ARG A 92 78.91 -183.20 -44.56
C ARG A 92 77.67 -182.30 -44.32
N ILE A 93 76.73 -182.68 -43.46
CA ILE A 93 75.43 -182.00 -43.28
C ILE A 93 75.51 -180.82 -42.29
N VAL A 94 76.45 -180.84 -41.35
CA VAL A 94 76.52 -179.86 -40.25
C VAL A 94 77.14 -178.51 -40.69
N ASP A 95 78.01 -178.51 -41.71
CA ASP A 95 78.71 -177.30 -42.17
C ASP A 95 77.80 -176.36 -42.99
N ASP A 96 76.84 -176.90 -43.75
CA ASP A 96 75.92 -176.07 -44.54
C ASP A 96 74.94 -175.30 -43.65
N LEU A 97 74.48 -175.89 -42.54
CA LEU A 97 73.53 -175.27 -41.62
C LEU A 97 74.13 -174.05 -40.90
N ILE A 98 75.38 -174.15 -40.45
CA ILE A 98 76.10 -173.06 -39.75
C ILE A 98 76.38 -171.89 -40.72
N SER A 99 76.69 -172.19 -41.99
CA SER A 99 76.91 -171.16 -43.01
C SER A 99 75.64 -170.36 -43.34
N LEU A 100 74.49 -171.03 -43.31
CA LEU A 100 73.17 -170.45 -43.54
C LEU A 100 72.78 -169.48 -42.40
N GLU A 101 72.99 -169.90 -41.16
CA GLU A 101 72.69 -169.11 -39.96
C GLU A 101 73.54 -167.83 -39.90
N TYR A 102 74.83 -167.91 -40.24
CA TYR A 102 75.70 -166.74 -40.31
C TYR A 102 75.24 -165.73 -41.37
N ARG A 103 74.77 -166.18 -42.55
CA ARG A 103 74.22 -165.29 -43.58
C ARG A 103 72.95 -164.59 -43.09
N TYR A 104 72.04 -165.30 -42.42
CA TYR A 104 70.85 -164.69 -41.83
C TYR A 104 71.20 -163.63 -40.79
N GLN A 105 72.18 -163.88 -39.92
CA GLN A 105 72.62 -162.91 -38.92
C GLN A 105 73.26 -161.66 -39.54
N GLN A 106 74.04 -161.80 -40.62
CA GLN A 106 74.63 -160.64 -41.29
C GLN A 106 73.59 -159.80 -42.04
N SER A 107 72.65 -160.46 -42.75
CA SER A 107 71.51 -159.77 -43.36
C SER A 107 70.67 -159.03 -42.32
N ALA A 108 70.41 -159.65 -41.17
CA ALA A 108 69.71 -159.01 -40.05
C ALA A 108 70.47 -157.77 -39.52
N LYS A 109 71.80 -157.83 -39.39
CA LYS A 109 72.60 -156.66 -38.95
C LYS A 109 72.56 -155.49 -39.92
N VAL A 110 72.56 -155.76 -41.24
CA VAL A 110 72.43 -154.72 -42.27
C VAL A 110 71.06 -154.05 -42.17
N VAL A 111 69.98 -154.84 -42.08
CA VAL A 111 68.62 -154.34 -41.89
C VAL A 111 68.49 -153.55 -40.58
N GLN A 112 69.03 -154.06 -39.48
CA GLN A 112 68.99 -153.37 -38.18
C GLN A 112 69.79 -152.07 -38.18
N ARG A 113 70.95 -152.00 -38.84
CA ARG A 113 71.71 -150.74 -39.00
C ARG A 113 70.96 -149.73 -39.85
N ALA A 114 70.39 -150.17 -40.97
CA ALA A 114 69.58 -149.32 -41.84
C ALA A 114 68.37 -148.78 -41.08
N TRP A 115 67.66 -149.63 -40.34
CA TRP A 115 66.53 -149.23 -39.50
C TRP A 115 66.90 -148.25 -38.40
N ARG A 116 67.99 -148.47 -37.65
CA ARG A 116 68.45 -147.53 -36.62
C ARG A 116 68.82 -146.16 -37.21
N ARG A 117 69.49 -146.15 -38.37
CA ARG A 117 69.83 -144.90 -39.07
C ARG A 117 68.58 -144.18 -39.58
N PHE A 118 67.63 -144.91 -40.16
CA PHE A 118 66.35 -144.38 -40.60
C PHE A 118 65.55 -143.82 -39.41
N SER A 119 65.35 -144.60 -38.35
CA SER A 119 64.61 -144.19 -37.16
C SER A 119 65.23 -142.96 -36.49
N ALA A 120 66.56 -142.91 -36.34
CA ALA A 120 67.24 -141.74 -35.79
C ALA A 120 67.07 -140.51 -36.69
N ARG A 121 67.27 -140.65 -38.00
CA ARG A 121 67.11 -139.54 -38.95
C ARG A 121 65.68 -139.03 -39.00
N SER A 122 64.69 -139.93 -39.07
CA SER A 122 63.26 -139.59 -39.08
C SER A 122 62.83 -138.93 -37.77
N PHE A 123 63.31 -139.42 -36.63
CA PHE A 123 63.05 -138.77 -35.34
C PHE A 123 63.60 -137.35 -35.30
N TRP A 124 64.90 -137.17 -35.60
CA TRP A 124 65.52 -135.85 -35.56
C TRP A 124 64.94 -134.89 -36.59
N GLN A 125 64.65 -135.36 -37.81
CA GLN A 125 63.99 -134.54 -38.82
C GLN A 125 62.61 -134.07 -38.35
N ARG A 126 61.77 -134.97 -37.82
CA ARG A 126 60.44 -134.62 -37.28
C ARG A 126 60.55 -133.67 -36.09
N TYR A 127 61.49 -133.93 -35.17
CA TYR A 127 61.71 -133.10 -33.98
C TYR A 127 62.18 -131.68 -34.33
N PHE A 128 63.20 -131.53 -35.18
CA PHE A 128 63.67 -130.22 -35.61
C PHE A 128 62.63 -129.46 -36.42
N LEU A 129 61.84 -130.15 -37.26
CA LEU A 129 60.74 -129.51 -37.99
C LEU A 129 59.67 -128.98 -37.02
N ALA A 130 59.29 -129.78 -36.01
CA ALA A 130 58.34 -129.38 -34.97
C ALA A 130 58.86 -128.20 -34.13
N ILE A 131 60.12 -128.22 -33.70
CA ILE A 131 60.73 -127.08 -32.97
C ILE A 131 60.81 -125.85 -33.85
N LYS A 132 61.28 -125.97 -35.09
CA LYS A 132 61.39 -124.82 -35.99
C LYS A 132 60.02 -124.21 -36.26
N ALA A 133 58.98 -125.03 -36.43
CA ALA A 133 57.60 -124.55 -36.55
C ALA A 133 57.15 -123.84 -35.27
N ALA A 134 57.36 -124.46 -34.10
CA ALA A 134 56.99 -123.87 -32.80
C ALA A 134 57.69 -122.53 -32.54
N VAL A 135 59.01 -122.44 -32.77
CA VAL A 135 59.78 -121.20 -32.60
C VAL A 135 59.34 -120.13 -33.61
N THR A 136 59.04 -120.53 -34.85
CA THR A 136 58.52 -119.59 -35.87
C THR A 136 57.18 -119.02 -35.47
N ILE A 137 56.25 -119.87 -34.99
CA ILE A 137 54.94 -119.45 -34.50
C ILE A 137 55.11 -118.55 -33.28
N GLN A 138 55.88 -118.96 -32.28
CA GLN A 138 56.12 -118.17 -31.07
C GLN A 138 56.74 -116.80 -31.38
N ARG A 139 57.70 -116.73 -32.32
CA ARG A 139 58.30 -115.46 -32.77
C ARG A 139 57.26 -114.54 -33.41
N HIS A 140 56.41 -115.09 -34.29
CA HIS A 140 55.34 -114.32 -34.91
C HIS A 140 54.32 -113.82 -33.88
N VAL A 141 53.89 -114.67 -32.96
CA VAL A 141 52.95 -114.31 -31.89
C VAL A 141 53.53 -113.22 -30.99
N ARG A 142 54.78 -113.37 -30.51
CA ARG A 142 55.46 -112.32 -29.71
C ARG A 142 55.58 -111.01 -30.48
N GLY A 143 55.91 -111.06 -31.78
CA GLY A 143 55.97 -109.89 -32.65
C GLY A 143 54.62 -109.20 -32.82
N ILE A 144 53.54 -109.95 -33.04
CA ILE A 144 52.18 -109.43 -33.16
C ILE A 144 51.74 -108.78 -31.84
N LEU A 145 51.97 -109.45 -30.71
CA LEU A 145 51.63 -108.94 -29.38
C LEU A 145 52.41 -107.66 -29.06
N CYS A 146 53.72 -107.64 -29.27
CA CYS A 146 54.54 -106.44 -29.04
C CYS A 146 54.06 -105.25 -29.89
N ARG A 147 53.82 -105.45 -31.19
CA ARG A 147 53.27 -104.38 -32.06
C ARG A 147 51.87 -103.94 -31.66
N LYS A 148 51.04 -104.83 -31.10
CA LYS A 148 49.72 -104.49 -30.56
C LYS A 148 49.87 -103.65 -29.29
N PHE A 149 50.73 -104.07 -28.35
CA PHE A 149 50.99 -103.34 -27.12
C PHE A 149 51.61 -101.97 -27.36
N VAL A 150 52.59 -101.84 -28.25
CA VAL A 150 53.18 -100.54 -28.63
C VAL A 150 52.14 -99.62 -29.26
N ARG A 151 51.27 -100.13 -30.13
CA ARG A 151 50.15 -99.33 -30.70
C ARG A 151 49.18 -98.86 -29.62
N VAL A 152 48.81 -99.73 -28.69
CA VAL A 152 47.92 -99.37 -27.57
C VAL A 152 48.61 -98.34 -26.66
N TRP A 153 49.86 -98.56 -26.29
CA TRP A 153 50.65 -97.63 -25.46
C TRP A 153 50.79 -96.26 -26.12
N TYR A 154 51.15 -96.21 -27.41
CA TYR A 154 51.31 -94.96 -28.15
C TYR A 154 49.97 -94.21 -28.28
N ARG A 155 48.87 -94.92 -28.58
CA ARG A 155 47.52 -94.32 -28.59
C ARG A 155 47.10 -93.79 -27.22
N SER A 156 47.37 -94.53 -26.15
CA SER A 156 47.09 -94.09 -24.77
C SER A 156 47.90 -92.84 -24.40
N ARG A 157 49.19 -92.79 -24.77
CA ARG A 157 50.04 -91.62 -24.57
C ARG A 157 49.53 -90.40 -25.34
N LEU A 158 49.20 -90.55 -26.62
CA LEU A 158 48.63 -89.46 -27.42
C LEU A 158 47.30 -88.98 -26.83
N ARG A 159 46.41 -89.90 -26.45
CA ARG A 159 45.13 -89.54 -25.80
C ARG A 159 45.36 -88.75 -24.52
N PHE A 160 46.34 -89.12 -23.71
CA PHE A 160 46.68 -88.41 -22.48
C PHE A 160 47.21 -87.01 -22.76
N VAL A 161 48.15 -86.86 -23.71
CA VAL A 161 48.68 -85.56 -24.13
C VAL A 161 47.56 -84.67 -24.68
N SER A 162 46.70 -85.19 -25.56
CA SER A 162 45.56 -84.44 -26.10
C SER A 162 44.58 -84.02 -25.01
N LYS A 163 44.31 -84.87 -24.01
CA LYS A 163 43.48 -84.51 -22.86
C LYS A 163 44.09 -83.37 -22.04
N ILE A 164 45.38 -83.44 -21.72
CA ILE A 164 46.08 -82.38 -20.99
C ILE A 164 46.04 -81.07 -21.79
N GLN A 165 46.34 -81.12 -23.09
CA GLN A 165 46.30 -79.93 -23.95
C GLN A 165 44.89 -79.34 -24.04
N ALA A 166 43.85 -80.16 -24.14
CA ALA A 166 42.46 -79.71 -24.14
C ALA A 166 42.07 -79.04 -22.82
N VAL A 167 42.45 -79.64 -21.67
CA VAL A 167 42.22 -79.05 -20.34
C VAL A 167 42.97 -77.73 -20.19
N PHE A 168 44.22 -77.65 -20.63
CA PHE A 168 45.03 -76.44 -20.55
C PHE A 168 44.50 -75.32 -21.44
N ARG A 169 44.12 -75.62 -22.69
CA ARG A 169 43.44 -74.65 -23.57
C ARG A 169 42.14 -74.16 -22.94
N GLY A 170 41.33 -75.06 -22.39
CA GLY A 170 40.11 -74.69 -21.67
C GLY A 170 40.37 -73.86 -20.41
N HIS A 171 41.45 -74.11 -19.66
CA HIS A 171 41.86 -73.29 -18.53
C HIS A 171 42.26 -71.87 -18.97
N LEU A 172 43.08 -71.74 -20.00
CA LEU A 172 43.49 -70.44 -20.54
C LEU A 172 42.28 -69.64 -21.05
N SER A 173 41.39 -70.26 -21.84
CA SER A 173 40.18 -69.60 -22.33
C SER A 173 39.27 -69.12 -21.20
N ARG A 174 39.04 -69.96 -20.17
CA ARG A 174 38.26 -69.56 -18.99
C ARG A 174 38.90 -68.41 -18.23
N ARG A 175 40.23 -68.42 -18.09
CA ARG A 175 40.95 -67.33 -17.41
C ARG A 175 40.83 -66.01 -18.17
N VAL A 176 41.00 -66.03 -19.50
CA VAL A 176 40.81 -64.84 -20.35
C VAL A 176 39.38 -64.33 -20.27
N LEU A 177 38.38 -65.22 -20.36
CA LEU A 177 36.97 -64.87 -20.26
C LEU A 177 36.64 -64.27 -18.88
N GLN A 178 37.15 -64.85 -17.79
CA GLN A 178 36.96 -64.31 -16.44
C GLN A 178 37.54 -62.90 -16.31
N SER A 179 38.74 -62.65 -16.85
CA SER A 179 39.31 -61.30 -16.89
C SER A 179 38.46 -60.33 -17.71
N GLN A 180 37.94 -60.76 -18.87
CA GLN A 180 37.03 -59.94 -19.69
C GLN A 180 35.75 -59.59 -18.91
N LEU A 181 35.09 -60.57 -18.30
CA LEU A 181 33.90 -60.37 -17.49
C LEU A 181 34.15 -59.42 -16.32
N GLN A 182 35.29 -59.54 -15.63
CA GLN A 182 35.68 -58.62 -14.56
C GLN A 182 35.83 -57.17 -15.07
N TRP A 183 36.46 -57.00 -16.23
CA TRP A 183 36.59 -55.69 -16.88
C TRP A 183 35.24 -55.11 -17.30
N GLU A 184 34.35 -55.93 -17.87
CA GLU A 184 32.99 -55.53 -18.22
C GLU A 184 32.21 -55.10 -16.97
N HIS A 185 32.25 -55.88 -15.90
CA HIS A 185 31.62 -55.54 -14.63
C HIS A 185 32.16 -54.22 -14.06
N TYR A 186 33.49 -54.01 -14.08
CA TYR A 186 34.10 -52.76 -13.67
C TYR A 186 33.58 -51.58 -14.51
N ASN A 187 33.59 -51.71 -15.83
CA ASN A 187 33.14 -50.65 -16.74
C ASN A 187 31.65 -50.34 -16.56
N VAL A 188 30.79 -51.36 -16.40
CA VAL A 188 29.38 -51.18 -16.07
C VAL A 188 29.22 -50.41 -14.76
N ASN A 189 29.96 -50.77 -13.72
CA ASN A 189 29.91 -50.05 -12.45
C ASN A 189 30.36 -48.60 -12.56
N VAL A 190 31.40 -48.31 -13.35
CA VAL A 190 31.86 -46.95 -13.62
C VAL A 190 30.78 -46.16 -14.35
N ILE A 191 30.23 -46.70 -15.44
CA ILE A 191 29.15 -46.05 -16.21
C ILE A 191 27.93 -45.78 -15.31
N GLN A 192 27.49 -46.78 -14.55
CA GLN A 192 26.35 -46.64 -13.64
C GLN A 192 26.60 -45.59 -12.55
N ARG A 193 27.81 -45.55 -11.97
CA ARG A 193 28.20 -44.53 -10.98
C ARG A 193 28.10 -43.12 -11.57
N TRP A 194 28.63 -42.91 -12.78
CA TRP A 194 28.57 -41.62 -13.46
C TRP A 194 27.13 -41.21 -13.80
N SER A 195 26.33 -42.13 -14.33
CA SER A 195 24.92 -41.89 -14.65
C SER A 195 24.10 -41.52 -13.42
N ARG A 196 24.18 -42.32 -12.34
CA ARG A 196 23.50 -42.03 -11.06
C ARG A 196 23.95 -40.68 -10.51
N GLY A 197 25.25 -40.38 -10.53
CA GLY A 197 25.80 -39.09 -10.11
C GLY A 197 25.30 -37.91 -10.96
N HIS A 198 25.21 -38.07 -12.28
CA HIS A 198 24.67 -37.04 -13.19
C HIS A 198 23.21 -36.74 -12.86
N PHE A 199 22.36 -37.76 -12.75
CA PHE A 199 20.94 -37.60 -12.44
C PHE A 199 20.72 -37.01 -11.04
N GLY A 200 21.48 -37.45 -10.04
CA GLY A 200 21.45 -36.89 -8.69
C GLY A 200 21.78 -35.39 -8.67
N ARG A 201 22.86 -34.99 -9.33
CA ARG A 201 23.23 -33.57 -9.46
C ARG A 201 22.19 -32.76 -10.25
N ARG A 202 21.59 -33.35 -11.29
CA ARG A 202 20.52 -32.70 -12.06
C ARG A 202 19.29 -32.45 -11.18
N ARG A 203 18.87 -33.44 -10.40
CA ARG A 203 17.74 -33.33 -9.44
C ARG A 203 18.03 -32.28 -8.37
N ALA A 204 19.22 -32.28 -7.78
CA ALA A 204 19.62 -31.28 -6.78
C ALA A 204 19.64 -29.84 -7.35
N ARG A 205 20.10 -29.65 -8.59
CA ARG A 205 20.01 -28.34 -9.28
C ARG A 205 18.56 -27.91 -9.51
N ALA A 206 17.69 -28.83 -9.94
CA ALA A 206 16.27 -28.54 -10.14
C ALA A 206 15.59 -28.14 -8.81
N ALA A 207 15.84 -28.89 -7.74
CA ALA A 207 15.33 -28.56 -6.39
C ALA A 207 15.81 -27.18 -5.91
N ARG A 208 17.10 -26.84 -6.09
CA ARG A 208 17.62 -25.51 -5.76
C ARG A 208 16.96 -24.39 -6.57
N ARG A 209 16.71 -24.61 -7.86
CA ARG A 209 15.97 -23.65 -8.71
C ARG A 209 14.53 -23.49 -8.25
N HIS A 210 13.87 -24.59 -7.87
CA HIS A 210 12.51 -24.55 -7.31
C HIS A 210 12.47 -23.73 -6.03
N MET A 211 13.34 -24.01 -5.06
CA MET A 211 13.44 -23.24 -3.82
C MET A 211 13.76 -21.76 -4.08
N ALA A 212 14.63 -21.46 -5.05
CA ALA A 212 14.91 -20.08 -5.44
C ALA A 212 13.67 -19.40 -6.02
N ALA A 213 12.91 -20.08 -6.89
CA ALA A 213 11.66 -19.57 -7.44
C ALA A 213 10.62 -19.33 -6.35
N GLU A 214 10.44 -20.27 -5.41
CA GLU A 214 9.55 -20.09 -4.25
C GLU A 214 9.94 -18.89 -3.41
N ARG A 215 11.24 -18.71 -3.12
CA ARG A 215 11.74 -17.55 -2.37
C ARG A 215 11.45 -16.24 -3.10
N ILE A 216 11.66 -16.19 -4.42
CA ILE A 216 11.33 -15.01 -5.25
C ILE A 216 9.82 -14.76 -5.21
N GLN A 217 8.99 -15.79 -5.33
CA GLN A 217 7.54 -15.66 -5.26
C GLN A 217 7.07 -15.17 -3.89
N CYS A 218 7.64 -15.68 -2.79
CA CYS A 218 7.34 -15.21 -1.43
C CYS A 218 7.74 -13.74 -1.25
N LEU A 219 8.92 -13.34 -1.73
CA LEU A 219 9.36 -11.95 -1.71
C LEU A 219 8.38 -11.05 -2.47
N TRP A 220 8.00 -11.47 -3.69
CA TRP A 220 7.05 -10.73 -4.53
C TRP A 220 5.70 -10.56 -3.86
N ARG A 221 5.11 -11.64 -3.32
CA ARG A 221 3.84 -11.58 -2.57
C ARG A 221 3.93 -10.61 -1.38
N GLY A 222 5.06 -10.62 -0.67
CA GLY A 222 5.32 -9.69 0.42
C GLY A 222 5.45 -8.23 -0.03
N VAL A 223 6.11 -7.96 -1.16
CA VAL A 223 6.18 -6.61 -1.75
C VAL A 223 4.80 -6.13 -2.19
N GLN A 224 4.05 -6.98 -2.89
CA GLN A 224 2.69 -6.66 -3.36
C GLN A 224 1.75 -6.33 -2.18
N SER A 225 1.78 -7.15 -1.12
CA SER A 225 0.97 -6.90 0.08
C SER A 225 1.34 -5.57 0.75
N ARG A 226 2.64 -5.25 0.89
CA ARG A 226 3.08 -3.95 1.44
C ARG A 226 2.63 -2.78 0.57
N GLN A 227 2.78 -2.87 -0.75
CA GLN A 227 2.33 -1.83 -1.67
C GLN A 227 0.81 -1.57 -1.53
N GLN A 228 0.00 -2.63 -1.39
CA GLN A 228 -1.44 -2.50 -1.17
C GLN A 228 -1.73 -1.81 0.18
N SER A 229 -1.07 -2.24 1.26
CA SER A 229 -1.20 -1.63 2.58
C SER A 229 -0.79 -0.17 2.59
N ASP A 230 0.31 0.19 1.94
CA ASP A 230 0.79 1.57 1.81
C ASP A 230 -0.21 2.44 1.06
N ARG A 231 -0.79 1.93 -0.03
CA ARG A 231 -1.84 2.62 -0.78
C ARG A 231 -3.07 2.89 0.08
N LEU A 232 -3.52 1.89 0.85
CA LEU A 232 -4.65 2.04 1.77
C LEU A 232 -4.34 3.03 2.91
N TRP A 233 -3.13 2.94 3.48
CA TRP A 233 -2.67 3.85 4.53
C TRP A 233 -2.61 5.30 4.04
N LEU A 234 -1.99 5.54 2.88
CA LEU A 234 -1.96 6.86 2.24
C LEU A 234 -3.37 7.38 1.94
N GLY A 235 -4.26 6.53 1.43
CA GLY A 235 -5.66 6.88 1.20
C GLY A 235 -6.39 7.29 2.48
N ALA A 236 -6.18 6.57 3.58
CA ALA A 236 -6.75 6.89 4.89
C ALA A 236 -6.19 8.22 5.45
N LYS A 237 -4.88 8.47 5.30
CA LYS A 237 -4.25 9.75 5.71
C LYS A 237 -4.76 10.93 4.88
N ALA A 238 -4.82 10.79 3.56
CA ALA A 238 -5.37 11.80 2.66
C ALA A 238 -6.82 12.13 3.03
N THR A 239 -7.66 11.11 3.25
CA THR A 239 -9.06 11.28 3.67
C THR A 239 -9.16 12.03 5.00
N THR A 240 -8.28 11.72 5.96
CA THR A 240 -8.24 12.40 7.27
C THR A 240 -7.89 13.88 7.11
N ILE A 241 -6.88 14.20 6.30
CA ILE A 241 -6.47 15.59 6.02
C ILE A 241 -7.61 16.34 5.31
N GLN A 242 -8.19 15.74 4.27
CA GLN A 242 -9.31 16.32 3.53
C GLN A 242 -10.52 16.59 4.43
N ARG A 243 -10.87 15.66 5.33
CA ARG A 243 -11.96 15.83 6.31
C ARG A 243 -11.70 17.03 7.21
N HIS A 244 -10.49 17.14 7.77
CA HIS A 244 -10.11 18.26 8.64
C HIS A 244 -10.17 19.59 7.89
N MET A 245 -9.65 19.64 6.66
CA MET A 245 -9.63 20.85 5.86
C MET A 245 -11.04 21.29 5.45
N ARG A 246 -11.89 20.35 5.00
CA ARG A 246 -13.31 20.65 4.70
C ARG A 246 -14.04 21.18 5.93
N GLY A 247 -13.84 20.54 7.09
CA GLY A 247 -14.44 20.99 8.35
C GLY A 247 -13.93 22.38 8.79
N PHE A 248 -12.64 22.66 8.64
CA PHE A 248 -12.05 23.96 8.93
C PHE A 248 -12.62 25.06 8.03
N LEU A 249 -12.67 24.83 6.72
CA LEU A 249 -13.21 25.79 5.75
C LEU A 249 -14.69 26.07 6.02
N ALA A 250 -15.50 25.04 6.28
CA ALA A 250 -16.91 25.19 6.61
C ALA A 250 -17.10 26.05 7.87
N ARG A 251 -16.39 25.73 8.97
CA ARG A 251 -16.46 26.53 10.20
C ARG A 251 -16.02 27.97 9.99
N LYS A 252 -14.92 28.21 9.26
CA LYS A 252 -14.43 29.56 8.96
C LYS A 252 -15.46 30.36 8.18
N HIS A 253 -16.09 29.75 7.18
CA HIS A 253 -17.14 30.40 6.39
C HIS A 253 -18.36 30.73 7.25
N THR A 254 -18.88 29.76 8.01
CA THR A 254 -20.03 29.96 8.90
C THR A 254 -19.75 30.99 9.98
N GLN A 255 -18.56 30.98 10.59
CA GLN A 255 -18.17 31.97 11.59
C GLN A 255 -18.14 33.38 11.01
N CYS A 256 -17.55 33.55 9.82
CA CYS A 256 -17.52 34.84 9.14
C CYS A 256 -18.93 35.34 8.81
N GLN A 257 -19.80 34.46 8.28
CA GLN A 257 -21.20 34.80 8.03
C GLN A 257 -21.96 35.17 9.31
N SER A 258 -21.81 34.37 10.37
CA SER A 258 -22.42 34.64 11.68
C SER A 258 -21.98 35.99 12.24
N GLN A 259 -20.69 36.33 12.14
CA GLN A 259 -20.16 37.62 12.59
C GLN A 259 -20.76 38.78 11.77
N ARG A 260 -20.88 38.63 10.45
CA ARG A 260 -21.51 39.65 9.59
C ARG A 260 -22.99 39.84 9.92
N CYS A 261 -23.74 38.75 10.07
CA CYS A 261 -25.15 38.80 10.45
C CYS A 261 -25.33 39.40 11.86
N HIS A 262 -24.48 39.03 12.81
CA HIS A 262 -24.52 39.59 14.16
C HIS A 262 -24.22 41.10 14.16
N ALA A 263 -23.17 41.53 13.46
CA ALA A 263 -22.84 42.94 13.32
C ALA A 263 -23.96 43.76 12.67
N ALA A 264 -24.58 43.21 11.61
CA ALA A 264 -25.74 43.83 10.96
C ALA A 264 -26.95 43.91 11.91
N ALA A 265 -27.26 42.84 12.65
CA ALA A 265 -28.34 42.82 13.62
C ALA A 265 -28.12 43.84 14.74
N VAL A 266 -26.89 43.93 15.28
CA VAL A 266 -26.53 44.94 16.30
C VAL A 266 -26.67 46.36 15.75
N ALA A 267 -26.26 46.61 14.51
CA ALA A 267 -26.42 47.91 13.86
C ALA A 267 -27.90 48.28 13.68
N MET A 268 -28.73 47.36 13.20
CA MET A 268 -30.18 47.54 13.06
C MET A 268 -30.83 47.82 14.42
N GLN A 269 -30.51 47.02 15.44
CA GLN A 269 -31.03 47.21 16.80
C GLN A 269 -30.61 48.55 17.40
N ARG A 270 -29.35 48.97 17.21
CA ARG A 270 -28.86 50.28 17.67
C ARG A 270 -29.62 51.42 16.99
N LEU A 271 -29.79 51.36 15.66
CA LEU A 271 -30.54 52.36 14.92
C LEU A 271 -32.01 52.41 15.36
N PHE A 272 -32.65 51.26 15.50
CA PHE A 272 -34.04 51.16 15.93
C PHE A 272 -34.24 51.73 17.35
N ARG A 273 -33.42 51.31 18.32
CA ARG A 273 -33.46 51.85 19.70
C ARG A 273 -33.19 53.35 19.72
N GLY A 274 -32.24 53.83 18.92
CA GLY A 274 -31.95 55.26 18.79
C GLY A 274 -33.10 56.06 18.18
N THR A 275 -33.78 55.51 17.17
CA THR A 275 -34.96 56.13 16.58
C THR A 275 -36.13 56.16 17.56
N LEU A 276 -36.42 55.07 18.28
CA LEU A 276 -37.44 55.06 19.33
C LEU A 276 -37.17 56.11 20.41
N ALA A 277 -35.92 56.23 20.87
CA ALA A 277 -35.55 57.24 21.86
C ALA A 277 -35.76 58.67 21.33
N ARG A 278 -35.36 58.95 20.09
CA ARG A 278 -35.60 60.25 19.43
C ARG A 278 -37.08 60.55 19.27
N THR A 279 -37.88 59.59 18.77
CA THR A 279 -39.33 59.76 18.63
C THR A 279 -40.00 60.06 19.98
N ARG A 280 -39.52 59.43 21.06
CA ARG A 280 -40.00 59.71 22.43
C ARG A 280 -39.60 61.12 22.90
N ILE A 281 -38.35 61.54 22.68
CA ILE A 281 -37.90 62.90 23.01
C ILE A 281 -38.69 63.93 22.21
N ASP A 282 -38.86 63.72 20.90
CA ASP A 282 -39.63 64.61 20.04
C ASP A 282 -41.08 64.70 20.51
N ALA A 283 -41.69 63.60 20.95
CA ALA A 283 -43.02 63.63 21.55
C ALA A 283 -43.05 64.49 22.82
N MET A 284 -42.12 64.30 23.74
CA MET A 284 -42.03 65.11 24.96
C MET A 284 -41.77 66.59 24.69
N LEU A 285 -40.89 66.91 23.74
CA LEU A 285 -40.61 68.29 23.31
C LEU A 285 -41.84 68.93 22.67
N ARG A 286 -42.59 68.16 21.86
CA ARG A 286 -43.86 68.61 21.28
C ARG A 286 -44.93 68.86 22.35
N ASP A 287 -45.09 67.94 23.31
CA ASP A 287 -46.03 68.12 24.43
C ASP A 287 -45.68 69.36 25.25
N ARG A 288 -44.39 69.58 25.50
CA ARG A 288 -43.90 70.79 26.17
C ARG A 288 -44.20 72.05 25.35
N GLU A 289 -43.94 72.03 24.06
CA GLU A 289 -44.17 73.18 23.16
C GLU A 289 -45.65 73.53 23.06
N THR A 290 -46.51 72.54 22.85
CA THR A 290 -47.97 72.72 22.81
C THR A 290 -48.52 73.22 24.15
N HIS A 291 -48.00 72.71 25.27
CA HIS A 291 -48.34 73.22 26.59
C HIS A 291 -47.91 74.67 26.78
N ASN A 292 -46.67 75.02 26.41
CA ASN A 292 -46.14 76.38 26.50
C ASN A 292 -46.99 77.36 25.67
N ARG A 293 -47.33 77.01 24.43
CA ARG A 293 -48.21 77.82 23.57
C ARG A 293 -49.58 78.03 24.19
N LYS A 294 -50.18 76.99 24.78
CA LYS A 294 -51.43 77.10 25.52
C LYS A 294 -51.31 78.05 26.72
N VAL A 295 -50.19 78.02 27.45
CA VAL A 295 -49.93 78.96 28.55
C VAL A 295 -49.83 80.40 28.02
N VAL A 296 -49.10 80.63 26.93
CA VAL A 296 -49.03 81.97 26.28
C VAL A 296 -50.41 82.45 25.87
N MET A 297 -51.22 81.60 25.24
CA MET A 297 -52.61 81.92 24.90
C MET A 297 -53.44 82.28 26.14
N ASN A 298 -53.33 81.53 27.24
CA ASN A 298 -54.03 81.84 28.49
C ASN A 298 -53.61 83.20 29.07
N VAL A 299 -52.31 83.54 28.99
CA VAL A 299 -51.78 84.85 29.41
C VAL A 299 -52.34 85.96 28.52
N LEU A 300 -52.37 85.76 27.20
CA LEU A 300 -52.95 86.73 26.26
C LEU A 300 -54.45 86.90 26.51
N ASP A 301 -55.20 85.83 26.73
CA ASP A 301 -56.63 85.89 27.04
C ASP A 301 -56.87 86.63 28.37
N ALA A 302 -56.05 86.41 29.39
CA ALA A 302 -56.10 87.14 30.66
C ALA A 302 -55.78 88.63 30.50
N GLU A 303 -54.76 88.97 29.70
CA GLU A 303 -54.38 90.35 29.41
C GLU A 303 -55.47 91.06 28.58
N ILE A 304 -56.07 90.39 27.59
CA ILE A 304 -57.21 90.90 26.81
C ILE A 304 -58.40 91.17 27.75
N ALA A 305 -58.68 90.28 28.70
CA ALA A 305 -59.74 90.47 29.68
C ALA A 305 -59.44 91.68 30.60
N TRP A 306 -58.20 91.82 31.08
CA TRP A 306 -57.77 92.97 31.88
C TRP A 306 -57.90 94.28 31.11
N GLN A 307 -57.41 94.34 29.87
CA GLN A 307 -57.51 95.53 29.01
C GLN A 307 -58.97 95.88 28.72
N THR A 308 -59.83 94.88 28.52
CA THR A 308 -61.28 95.11 28.34
C THR A 308 -61.88 95.73 29.59
N ALA A 309 -61.63 95.15 30.76
CA ALA A 309 -62.10 95.72 32.03
C ALA A 309 -61.53 97.12 32.31
N TYR A 310 -60.28 97.38 31.90
CA TYR A 310 -59.62 98.68 32.01
C TYR A 310 -60.25 99.73 31.08
N ILE A 311 -60.52 99.38 29.81
CA ILE A 311 -61.25 100.22 28.87
C ILE A 311 -62.64 100.55 29.41
N ASP A 312 -63.38 99.55 29.89
CA ASP A 312 -64.72 99.76 30.48
C ASP A 312 -64.65 100.67 31.72
N LYS A 313 -63.57 100.58 32.51
CA LYS A 313 -63.34 101.49 33.65
C LYS A 313 -63.04 102.91 33.20
N LEU A 314 -62.25 103.10 32.14
CA LEU A 314 -61.97 104.42 31.55
C LEU A 314 -63.23 105.04 30.94
N GLN A 315 -64.02 104.25 30.20
CA GLN A 315 -65.31 104.66 29.65
C GLN A 315 -66.29 105.06 30.76
N ARG A 316 -66.41 104.25 31.82
CA ARG A 316 -67.23 104.60 32.99
C ARG A 316 -66.77 105.88 33.67
N ARG A 317 -65.45 106.12 33.77
CA ARG A 317 -64.89 107.35 34.33
C ARG A 317 -65.21 108.58 33.47
N LEU A 318 -65.09 108.45 32.15
CA LEU A 318 -65.45 109.50 31.19
C LEU A 318 -66.95 109.83 31.24
N ALA A 319 -67.80 108.80 31.28
CA ALA A 319 -69.24 108.98 31.42
C ALA A 319 -69.61 109.64 32.76
N LYS A 320 -68.96 109.24 33.87
CA LYS A 320 -69.21 109.82 35.20
C LYS A 320 -68.77 111.28 35.30
N SER A 321 -67.65 111.65 34.69
CA SER A 321 -67.14 113.02 34.74
C SER A 321 -67.98 114.00 33.92
N ARG A 322 -68.90 113.51 33.07
CA ARG A 322 -69.76 114.30 32.17
C ARG A 322 -68.97 115.30 31.32
N LEU A 323 -67.67 115.09 31.16
CA LEU A 323 -66.78 116.03 30.47
C LEU A 323 -67.23 116.28 29.03
N GLU A 324 -67.76 115.26 28.35
CA GLU A 324 -68.30 115.42 26.99
C GLU A 324 -69.47 116.39 26.94
N VAL A 325 -70.39 116.29 27.91
CA VAL A 325 -71.54 117.18 28.00
C VAL A 325 -71.09 118.58 28.40
N THR A 326 -70.22 118.70 29.42
CA THR A 326 -69.73 119.98 29.92
C THR A 326 -68.87 120.74 28.90
N VAL A 327 -68.05 120.05 28.10
CA VAL A 327 -67.27 120.70 27.03
C VAL A 327 -68.20 121.26 25.95
N VAL A 328 -69.24 120.51 25.56
CA VAL A 328 -70.24 120.99 24.58
C VAL A 328 -71.05 122.17 25.13
N GLU A 329 -71.47 122.12 26.40
CA GLU A 329 -72.17 123.23 27.06
C GLU A 329 -71.30 124.49 27.12
N LEU A 330 -70.04 124.36 27.55
CA LEU A 330 -69.07 125.46 27.61
C LEU A 330 -68.71 125.99 26.21
N GLU A 331 -68.66 125.13 25.19
CA GLU A 331 -68.47 125.55 23.79
C GLU A 331 -69.62 126.45 23.32
N VAL A 332 -70.86 126.05 23.63
CA VAL A 332 -72.06 126.83 23.31
C VAL A 332 -72.08 128.16 24.08
N GLU A 333 -71.76 128.16 25.38
CA GLU A 333 -71.68 129.37 26.19
C GLU A 333 -70.58 130.33 25.72
N LEU A 334 -69.40 129.79 25.41
CA LEU A 334 -68.30 130.56 24.84
C LEU A 334 -68.71 131.18 23.49
N HIS A 335 -69.41 130.43 22.64
CA HIS A 335 -69.91 130.95 21.36
C HIS A 335 -70.92 132.10 21.58
N ARG A 336 -71.86 131.96 22.54
CA ARG A 336 -72.80 133.03 22.91
C ARG A 336 -72.10 134.31 23.38
N LEU A 337 -71.07 134.17 24.21
CA LEU A 337 -70.28 135.32 24.69
C LEU A 337 -69.53 136.01 23.55
N HIS A 338 -68.98 135.26 22.59
CA HIS A 338 -68.37 135.86 21.40
C HIS A 338 -69.38 136.64 20.56
N VAL A 339 -70.61 136.13 20.40
CA VAL A 339 -71.70 136.85 19.71
C VAL A 339 -72.04 138.14 20.46
N GLN A 340 -72.21 138.08 21.79
CA GLN A 340 -72.51 139.25 22.61
C GLN A 340 -71.40 140.32 22.58
N ILE A 341 -70.13 139.90 22.60
CA ILE A 341 -68.98 140.80 22.43
C ILE A 341 -69.05 141.49 21.07
N ASN A 342 -69.29 140.73 20.01
CA ASN A 342 -69.41 141.26 18.66
C ASN A 342 -70.53 142.31 18.57
N ASP A 343 -71.70 142.05 19.16
CA ASP A 343 -72.80 143.02 19.21
C ASP A 343 -72.42 144.30 19.95
N MET A 344 -71.73 144.18 21.10
CA MET A 344 -71.22 145.33 21.85
C MET A 344 -70.17 146.12 21.07
N GLU A 345 -69.33 145.44 20.28
CA GLU A 345 -68.35 146.06 19.39
C GLU A 345 -69.02 146.81 18.25
N CYS A 346 -70.08 146.26 17.64
CA CYS A 346 -70.88 146.96 16.65
C CYS A 346 -71.46 148.27 17.22
N ILE A 347 -72.04 148.23 18.44
CA ILE A 347 -72.55 149.44 19.11
C ILE A 347 -71.45 150.46 19.37
N TYR A 348 -70.23 150.02 19.72
CA TYR A 348 -69.09 150.92 19.90
C TYR A 348 -68.62 151.56 18.59
N ILE A 349 -68.60 150.80 17.49
CA ILE A 349 -68.28 151.31 16.15
C ILE A 349 -69.32 152.36 15.75
N ASP A 350 -70.62 152.09 15.95
CA ASP A 350 -71.69 153.05 15.68
C ASP A 350 -71.54 154.34 16.49
N MET A 351 -71.20 154.25 17.79
CA MET A 351 -70.93 155.43 18.62
C MET A 351 -69.67 156.19 18.17
N SER A 352 -68.65 155.49 17.70
CA SER A 352 -67.44 156.10 17.14
C SER A 352 -67.74 156.86 15.85
N ASP A 353 -68.57 156.29 14.98
CA ASP A 353 -69.02 156.93 13.75
C ASP A 353 -69.91 158.15 14.02
N GLN A 354 -70.76 158.08 15.05
CA GLN A 354 -71.56 159.22 15.50
C GLN A 354 -70.66 160.34 16.04
N ARG A 355 -69.63 160.03 16.83
CA ARG A 355 -68.63 161.01 17.29
C ARG A 355 -67.94 161.73 16.13
N ALA A 356 -67.58 161.01 15.06
CA ALA A 356 -66.96 161.60 13.88
C ALA A 356 -67.87 162.55 13.09
N LYS A 357 -69.20 162.45 13.27
CA LYS A 357 -70.23 163.22 12.53
C LYS A 357 -70.82 164.40 13.33
N MET A 358 -70.29 164.71 14.52
CA MET A 358 -70.84 165.73 15.42
C MET A 358 -70.63 167.17 14.92
N SER A 359 -71.67 168.01 15.03
CA SER A 359 -71.66 169.43 14.65
C SER A 359 -70.98 170.31 15.71
N PRO A 360 -70.27 171.40 15.34
CA PRO A 360 -69.52 172.26 16.27
C PRO A 360 -70.32 172.80 17.47
N ARG A 361 -71.64 173.00 17.33
CA ARG A 361 -72.53 173.49 18.41
C ARG A 361 -72.77 172.47 19.53
N ALA A 362 -72.77 171.18 19.19
CA ALA A 362 -72.92 170.11 20.17
C ALA A 362 -71.64 169.89 21.00
N ILE A 363 -70.49 170.36 20.50
CA ILE A 363 -69.20 170.34 21.23
C ILE A 363 -69.21 171.37 22.38
N THR A 364 -69.77 172.57 22.15
CA THR A 364 -69.90 173.62 23.18
C THR A 364 -70.87 173.29 24.30
N ASP A 365 -71.88 172.45 24.04
CA ASP A 365 -72.93 172.06 25.02
C ASP A 365 -72.55 170.80 25.84
N GLY A 366 -71.28 170.38 25.80
CA GLY A 366 -70.78 169.28 26.65
C GLY A 366 -71.09 167.85 26.16
N TRP A 367 -71.82 167.68 25.05
CA TRP A 367 -72.19 166.36 24.50
C TRP A 367 -70.99 165.52 24.07
N LEU A 368 -69.89 166.16 23.68
CA LEU A 368 -68.65 165.44 23.32
C LEU A 368 -68.03 164.75 24.53
N SER A 369 -68.06 165.39 25.71
CA SER A 369 -67.61 164.79 26.97
C SER A 369 -68.52 163.64 27.40
N GLU A 370 -69.84 163.76 27.20
CA GLU A 370 -70.80 162.69 27.49
C GLU A 370 -70.64 161.49 26.55
N MET A 371 -70.42 161.73 25.24
CA MET A 371 -70.17 160.68 24.26
C MET A 371 -68.83 159.98 24.51
N GLU A 372 -67.78 160.72 24.86
CA GLU A 372 -66.49 160.13 25.25
C GLU A 372 -66.60 159.31 26.54
N MET A 373 -67.38 159.75 27.53
CA MET A 373 -67.70 158.95 28.72
C MET A 373 -68.48 157.68 28.37
N LYS A 374 -69.48 157.75 27.48
CA LYS A 374 -70.25 156.56 27.01
C LYS A 374 -69.36 155.60 26.22
N MET A 375 -68.53 156.09 25.30
CA MET A 375 -67.56 155.27 24.56
C MET A 375 -66.51 154.65 25.49
N ALA A 376 -65.98 155.38 26.46
CA ALA A 376 -65.04 154.85 27.45
C ALA A 376 -65.69 153.77 28.33
N THR A 377 -66.96 153.96 28.70
CA THR A 377 -67.76 152.98 29.46
C THR A 377 -68.02 151.73 28.63
N GLN A 378 -68.46 151.88 27.37
CA GLN A 378 -68.66 150.76 26.45
C GLN A 378 -67.36 150.01 26.17
N ARG A 379 -66.23 150.71 25.99
CA ARG A 379 -64.92 150.09 25.80
C ARG A 379 -64.47 149.30 27.03
N ARG A 380 -64.76 149.80 28.25
CA ARG A 380 -64.54 149.03 29.48
C ARG A 380 -65.43 147.79 29.54
N MET A 381 -66.70 147.89 29.15
CA MET A 381 -67.62 146.73 29.09
C MET A 381 -67.17 145.68 28.07
N ILE A 382 -66.76 146.08 26.86
CA ILE A 382 -66.19 145.18 25.85
C ILE A 382 -64.90 144.54 26.36
N THR A 383 -64.00 145.32 26.97
CA THR A 383 -62.74 144.79 27.50
C THR A 383 -62.99 143.79 28.61
N ALA A 384 -63.93 144.08 29.52
CA ALA A 384 -64.33 143.16 30.59
C ALA A 384 -64.95 141.87 30.03
N ALA A 385 -65.85 141.98 29.04
CA ALA A 385 -66.45 140.81 28.40
C ALA A 385 -65.44 139.97 27.61
N LYS A 386 -64.48 140.61 26.90
CA LYS A 386 -63.38 139.91 26.21
C LYS A 386 -62.44 139.20 27.20
N LEU A 387 -62.11 139.86 28.31
CA LEU A 387 -61.31 139.24 29.36
C LEU A 387 -62.05 138.05 29.99
N ASP A 388 -63.36 138.15 30.21
CA ASP A 388 -64.17 137.04 30.71
C ASP A 388 -64.32 135.90 29.69
N ALA A 389 -64.49 136.21 28.40
CA ALA A 389 -64.55 135.20 27.33
C ALA A 389 -63.21 134.46 27.15
N ILE A 390 -62.07 135.15 27.28
CA ILE A 390 -60.74 134.51 27.11
C ILE A 390 -60.28 133.81 28.39
N PHE A 391 -60.29 134.52 29.54
CA PHE A 391 -59.70 134.06 30.79
C PHE A 391 -60.69 133.47 31.79
N GLY A 392 -61.99 133.74 31.62
CA GLY A 392 -63.06 133.08 32.37
C GLY A 392 -63.53 131.82 31.62
N HIS A 393 -64.54 131.98 30.79
CA HIS A 393 -65.23 130.89 30.09
C HIS A 393 -64.33 130.16 29.07
N GLY A 394 -63.45 130.87 28.36
CA GLY A 394 -62.53 130.27 27.40
C GLY A 394 -61.42 129.45 28.05
N TYR A 395 -60.92 129.89 29.20
CA TYR A 395 -59.93 129.16 29.98
C TYR A 395 -60.53 127.89 30.60
N THR A 396 -61.73 127.98 31.17
CA THR A 396 -62.44 126.80 31.70
C THR A 396 -62.76 125.81 30.59
N PHE A 397 -63.26 126.26 29.44
CA PHE A 397 -63.45 125.43 28.25
C PHE A 397 -62.16 124.70 27.86
N LYS A 398 -61.05 125.43 27.67
CA LYS A 398 -59.76 124.81 27.28
C LYS A 398 -59.22 123.83 28.31
N GLN A 399 -59.40 124.08 29.60
CA GLN A 399 -59.04 123.12 30.64
C GLN A 399 -59.87 121.83 30.55
N HIS A 400 -61.18 121.93 30.31
CA HIS A 400 -62.08 120.78 30.21
C HIS A 400 -61.86 120.01 28.89
N ASP A 401 -61.62 120.71 27.79
CA ASP A 401 -61.27 120.14 26.48
C ASP A 401 -59.93 119.41 26.51
N ALA A 402 -58.90 119.98 27.13
CA ALA A 402 -57.61 119.31 27.33
C ALA A 402 -57.76 118.02 28.17
N LYS A 403 -58.56 118.06 29.24
CA LYS A 403 -58.88 116.86 30.05
C LYS A 403 -59.64 115.81 29.24
N LEU A 404 -60.61 116.23 28.42
CA LEU A 404 -61.36 115.33 27.55
C LEU A 404 -60.45 114.65 26.52
N THR A 405 -59.54 115.41 25.93
CA THR A 405 -58.59 114.93 24.93
C THR A 405 -57.63 113.91 25.54
N ASP A 406 -57.05 114.18 26.72
CA ASP A 406 -56.22 113.21 27.44
C ASP A 406 -56.99 111.92 27.80
N HIS A 407 -58.27 112.04 28.19
CA HIS A 407 -59.11 110.86 28.41
C HIS A 407 -59.35 110.04 27.14
N ARG A 408 -59.62 110.69 26.00
CA ARG A 408 -59.79 110.04 24.69
C ARG A 408 -58.49 109.37 24.23
N ASP A 409 -57.35 110.03 24.39
CA ASP A 409 -56.05 109.48 24.04
C ASP A 409 -55.68 108.25 24.88
N ARG A 410 -55.97 108.29 26.19
CA ARG A 410 -55.79 107.11 27.06
C ARG A 410 -56.65 105.94 26.61
N LEU A 411 -57.88 106.20 26.17
CA LEU A 411 -58.81 105.19 25.67
C LEU A 411 -58.35 104.65 24.30
N ALA A 412 -57.89 105.51 23.39
CA ALA A 412 -57.31 105.13 22.12
C ALA A 412 -56.05 104.26 22.29
N ARG A 413 -55.16 104.62 23.23
CA ARG A 413 -53.96 103.80 23.55
C ARG A 413 -54.35 102.42 24.11
N ALA A 414 -55.30 102.36 25.04
CA ALA A 414 -55.77 101.10 25.62
C ALA A 414 -56.46 100.21 24.58
N THR A 415 -57.31 100.79 23.73
CA THR A 415 -57.98 100.05 22.63
C THR A 415 -56.98 99.56 21.59
N PHE A 416 -56.00 100.36 21.19
CA PHE A 416 -54.93 99.91 20.30
C PHE A 416 -54.15 98.73 20.90
N ARG A 417 -53.79 98.80 22.19
CA ARG A 417 -53.11 97.70 22.88
C ARG A 417 -53.96 96.42 22.88
N LYS A 418 -55.26 96.52 23.12
CA LYS A 418 -56.19 95.38 23.04
C LYS A 418 -56.19 94.75 21.64
N HIS A 419 -56.26 95.55 20.57
CA HIS A 419 -56.26 95.01 19.20
C HIS A 419 -54.98 94.26 18.86
N GLN A 420 -53.82 94.77 19.30
CA GLN A 420 -52.53 94.07 19.15
C GLN A 420 -52.53 92.72 19.86
N LEU A 421 -53.02 92.66 21.10
CA LEU A 421 -53.09 91.42 21.87
C LEU A 421 -54.04 90.40 21.23
N VAL A 422 -55.18 90.84 20.70
CA VAL A 422 -56.12 89.97 19.97
C VAL A 422 -55.45 89.39 18.73
N LYS A 423 -54.71 90.23 17.97
CA LYS A 423 -53.97 89.79 16.78
C LYS A 423 -52.94 88.71 17.14
N TRP A 424 -52.10 88.95 18.14
CA TRP A 424 -51.11 87.97 18.61
C TRP A 424 -51.77 86.68 19.10
N ARG A 425 -52.92 86.78 19.77
CA ARG A 425 -53.69 85.63 20.22
C ARG A 425 -54.21 84.79 19.05
N THR A 426 -54.69 85.43 17.98
CA THR A 426 -55.10 84.70 16.77
C THR A 426 -53.93 84.06 16.03
N GLU A 427 -52.77 84.72 15.97
CA GLU A 427 -51.55 84.14 15.37
C GLU A 427 -51.11 82.89 16.15
N GLU A 428 -51.02 82.98 17.48
CA GLU A 428 -50.69 81.82 18.32
C GLU A 428 -51.71 80.68 18.22
N PHE A 429 -53.00 81.00 18.07
CA PHE A 429 -54.03 79.99 17.86
C PHE A 429 -53.83 79.25 16.53
N VAL A 430 -53.52 79.95 15.44
CA VAL A 430 -53.29 79.33 14.13
C VAL A 430 -52.07 78.42 14.16
N ASP A 431 -50.98 78.85 14.79
CA ASP A 431 -49.79 78.01 14.96
C ASP A 431 -50.08 76.79 15.84
N TYR A 432 -50.79 76.95 16.96
CA TYR A 432 -51.22 75.83 17.78
C TYR A 432 -52.06 74.83 16.99
N TRP A 433 -53.01 75.32 16.19
CA TRP A 433 -53.95 74.49 15.44
C TRP A 433 -53.29 73.75 14.27
N THR A 434 -52.37 74.40 13.55
CA THR A 434 -51.59 73.77 12.47
C THR A 434 -50.71 72.64 12.99
N VAL A 435 -50.05 72.84 14.14
CA VAL A 435 -49.24 71.80 14.81
C VAL A 435 -50.11 70.62 15.27
N CYS A 436 -51.34 70.87 15.74
CA CYS A 436 -52.25 69.80 16.17
C CYS A 436 -52.86 68.99 15.00
N ILE A 437 -53.23 69.62 13.89
CA ILE A 437 -53.95 68.93 12.78
C ILE A 437 -53.06 68.07 11.92
N VAL A 438 -51.87 68.55 11.58
CA VAL A 438 -50.90 67.74 10.84
C VAL A 438 -50.66 66.41 11.58
N PHE A 439 -50.75 66.43 12.91
CA PHE A 439 -50.54 65.27 13.75
C PHE A 439 -51.72 64.29 13.82
N TYR A 440 -52.97 64.76 13.96
CA TYR A 440 -54.13 63.84 13.92
C TYR A 440 -54.19 63.06 12.60
N CYS A 441 -53.80 63.70 11.50
CA CYS A 441 -53.69 63.03 10.20
C CYS A 441 -52.53 62.02 10.16
N HIS A 442 -51.37 62.34 10.74
CA HIS A 442 -50.19 61.46 10.71
C HIS A 442 -50.28 60.27 11.69
N SER A 443 -50.86 60.47 12.87
CA SER A 443 -51.08 59.42 13.89
C SER A 443 -52.09 58.38 13.39
N TRP A 444 -53.17 58.82 12.75
CA TRP A 444 -54.18 57.91 12.18
C TRP A 444 -53.63 57.05 11.02
N VAL A 445 -52.71 57.61 10.23
CA VAL A 445 -52.02 56.88 9.16
C VAL A 445 -50.99 55.89 9.72
N GLN A 446 -50.24 56.25 10.76
CA GLN A 446 -49.28 55.33 11.39
C GLN A 446 -49.96 54.15 12.08
N ASP A 447 -51.08 54.35 12.79
CA ASP A 447 -51.80 53.25 13.46
C ASP A 447 -52.42 52.27 12.45
N LYS A 448 -52.90 52.74 11.29
CA LYS A 448 -53.40 51.86 10.23
C LYS A 448 -52.31 51.11 9.46
N VAL A 449 -51.11 51.69 9.34
CA VAL A 449 -50.00 51.06 8.61
C VAL A 449 -49.24 50.08 9.52
N LEU A 450 -49.03 50.41 10.79
CA LEU A 450 -48.37 49.52 11.76
C LEU A 450 -49.29 48.36 12.19
N GLY A 451 -50.59 48.61 12.39
CA GLY A 451 -51.55 47.55 12.70
C GLY A 451 -51.77 46.53 11.58
N ARG A 452 -51.36 46.83 10.34
CA ARG A 452 -51.40 45.88 9.20
C ARG A 452 -50.13 45.04 9.06
N ILE A 453 -49.01 45.48 9.65
CA ILE A 453 -47.73 44.76 9.56
C ILE A 453 -47.68 43.61 10.60
N ASP A 454 -48.35 43.75 11.74
CA ASP A 454 -48.42 42.69 12.75
C ASP A 454 -49.23 41.44 12.29
N VAL A 455 -50.04 41.55 11.24
CA VAL A 455 -50.82 40.42 10.69
C VAL A 455 -50.05 39.62 9.61
N LEU A 456 -48.96 40.16 9.05
CA LEU A 456 -48.27 39.53 7.91
C LEU A 456 -46.90 38.88 8.24
N VAL A 457 -46.45 38.91 9.50
CA VAL A 457 -45.13 38.38 9.88
C VAL A 457 -45.19 37.01 10.58
N TYR A 458 -46.39 36.44 10.81
CA TYR A 458 -46.55 35.16 11.53
C TYR A 458 -46.74 33.90 10.65
N ASP A 459 -46.67 33.99 9.31
CA ASP A 459 -47.09 32.88 8.43
C ASP A 459 -46.00 32.29 7.51
N SER A 460 -44.70 32.53 7.76
CA SER A 460 -43.63 32.03 6.87
C SER A 460 -42.52 31.21 7.54
N THR A 461 -42.90 30.33 8.48
CA THR A 461 -42.00 29.28 8.99
C THR A 461 -42.66 27.92 9.06
N TRP A 462 -43.13 27.35 7.95
CA TRP A 462 -43.34 25.89 7.80
C TRP A 462 -43.37 25.51 6.31
N SER A 463 -42.21 25.08 5.78
CA SER A 463 -42.00 24.03 4.75
C SER A 463 -40.56 24.02 4.29
#